data_AF-A0A954G3X4-F1
#
_entry.id   AF-A0A954G3X4-F1
#
_cell.length_a   1.000
_cell.length_b   1.000
_cell.length_c   1.000
_cell.angle_alpha   90.00
_cell.angle_beta   90.00
_cell.angle_gamma   90.00
#
_symmetry.space_group_name_H-M   'P 1'
#
loop_
_entity.id
_entity.type
_entity.pdbx_description
1 polymer ?
#
loop_
_entity_poly.entity_id
_entity_poly.type
_entity_poly.pdbx_seq_one_letter_code
_entity_poly.pdbx_strand_id
1 'polypeptide(L)'
;YVYGNVLVKLEEDSSTQMIHYGGDSGDESAYRKGTLFLYNNTMVSRRASTTLVRLSTNSEHLECRNNILFTTHVGNSLSILDEKGSANLSYNWIKPGWKAAHSSSYGNVKSEAEIHSGDDPGFQDEAKNLFFLTAKSACLNKAGLLPVAIQNNFPVLEQFKGPRGIEKRPAASLKDLGALERESEE
;
A
#
# COMPACT_ATOMS: atom_id res chain seq x y z
N TYR A 1 -9.96 7.57 2.27
CA TYR A 1 -9.48 6.35 2.95
C TYR A 1 -9.45 5.24 1.93
N VAL A 2 -8.36 4.49 1.86
CA VAL A 2 -8.20 3.28 1.03
C VAL A 2 -7.57 2.23 1.93
N TYR A 3 -8.29 1.17 2.26
CA TYR A 3 -7.85 0.18 3.24
C TYR A 3 -8.42 -1.20 3.02
N GLY A 4 -7.70 -2.22 3.48
CA GLY A 4 -8.13 -3.62 3.39
C GLY A 4 -8.19 -4.18 1.96
N ASN A 5 -7.60 -3.48 0.98
CA ASN A 5 -7.68 -3.90 -0.43
C ASN A 5 -6.47 -4.73 -0.83
N VAL A 6 -6.71 -5.69 -1.72
CA VAL A 6 -5.67 -6.26 -2.57
C VAL A 6 -5.73 -5.56 -3.92
N LEU A 7 -4.64 -4.88 -4.30
CA LEU A 7 -4.54 -4.13 -5.56
C LEU A 7 -3.35 -4.66 -6.36
N VAL A 8 -3.59 -5.06 -7.60
CA VAL A 8 -2.55 -5.60 -8.48
C VAL A 8 -2.40 -4.70 -9.70
N LYS A 9 -1.19 -4.17 -9.90
CA LYS A 9 -0.79 -3.37 -11.06
C LYS A 9 -0.14 -4.31 -12.09
N LEU A 10 -0.76 -4.43 -13.26
CA LEU A 10 -0.33 -5.37 -14.30
C LEU A 10 0.82 -4.81 -15.15
N GLU A 11 1.56 -5.69 -15.81
CA GLU A 11 2.73 -5.32 -16.62
C GLU A 11 2.34 -4.48 -17.85
N GLU A 12 1.16 -4.73 -18.41
CA GLU A 12 0.61 -4.08 -19.59
C GLU A 12 -0.11 -2.75 -19.30
N ASP A 13 -0.32 -2.39 -18.02
CA ASP A 13 -1.02 -1.16 -17.65
C ASP A 13 -0.36 0.09 -18.26
N SER A 14 -1.14 1.03 -18.79
CA SER A 14 -0.57 2.23 -19.40
C SER A 14 0.01 3.20 -18.36
N SER A 15 -0.71 3.42 -17.26
CA SER A 15 -0.24 4.28 -16.17
C SER A 15 0.76 3.56 -15.28
N THR A 16 1.83 4.26 -14.88
CA THR A 16 2.80 3.80 -13.88
C THR A 16 2.33 4.04 -12.45
N GLN A 17 1.30 4.85 -12.25
CA GLN A 17 0.79 5.20 -10.92
C GLN A 17 -0.24 4.17 -10.45
N MET A 18 -0.17 3.73 -9.19
CA MET A 18 -1.21 2.89 -8.58
C MET A 18 -2.44 3.71 -8.17
N ILE A 19 -2.22 4.92 -7.65
CA ILE A 19 -3.28 5.82 -7.21
C ILE A 19 -3.02 7.22 -7.75
N HIS A 20 -4.07 7.88 -8.23
CA HIS A 20 -4.09 9.31 -8.49
C HIS A 20 -5.07 9.97 -7.52
N TYR A 21 -4.59 10.92 -6.71
CA TYR A 21 -5.41 11.63 -5.72
C TYR A 21 -5.33 13.15 -5.89
N GLY A 22 -6.49 13.81 -5.75
CA GLY A 22 -6.69 15.23 -6.07
C GLY A 22 -7.65 15.41 -7.24
N GLY A 23 -7.16 15.25 -8.46
CA GLY A 23 -7.91 15.29 -9.70
C GLY A 23 -7.01 15.50 -10.92
N ASP A 24 -7.60 15.48 -12.11
CA ASP A 24 -6.87 15.54 -13.39
C ASP A 24 -7.57 16.43 -14.43
N SER A 25 -8.63 17.15 -14.06
CA SER A 25 -9.42 17.99 -14.98
C SER A 25 -8.71 19.26 -15.45
N GLY A 26 -7.58 19.63 -14.83
CA GLY A 26 -6.89 20.90 -15.05
C GLY A 26 -7.42 22.06 -14.17
N ASP A 27 -8.57 21.88 -13.53
CA ASP A 27 -9.12 22.84 -12.56
C ASP A 27 -8.77 22.41 -11.13
N GLU A 28 -7.63 22.90 -10.64
CA GLU A 28 -7.13 22.55 -9.29
C GLU A 28 -8.08 22.98 -8.15
N SER A 29 -9.01 23.91 -8.40
CA SER A 29 -9.99 24.38 -7.40
C SER A 29 -11.06 23.32 -7.10
N ALA A 30 -11.35 22.45 -8.07
CA ALA A 30 -12.29 21.34 -7.94
C ALA A 30 -11.66 20.06 -7.37
N TYR A 31 -10.34 20.03 -7.20
CA TYR A 31 -9.64 18.83 -6.76
C TYR A 31 -9.93 18.51 -5.29
N ARG A 32 -10.03 17.21 -4.99
CA ARG A 32 -10.16 16.72 -3.63
C ARG A 32 -8.88 17.02 -2.85
N LYS A 33 -8.98 17.87 -1.83
CA LYS A 33 -7.86 18.26 -0.95
C LYS A 33 -7.76 17.38 0.30
N GLY A 34 -6.62 17.49 0.99
CA GLY A 34 -6.38 16.86 2.28
C GLY A 34 -5.69 15.51 2.21
N THR A 35 -5.95 14.66 3.20
CA THR A 35 -5.17 13.45 3.43
C THR A 35 -5.82 12.20 2.83
N LEU A 36 -5.09 11.52 1.96
CA LEU A 36 -5.33 10.13 1.61
C LEU A 36 -4.72 9.22 2.68
N PHE A 37 -5.58 8.65 3.53
CA PHE A 37 -5.20 7.57 4.44
C PHE A 37 -5.20 6.23 3.70
N LEU A 38 -4.02 5.61 3.60
CA LEU A 38 -3.77 4.34 2.92
C LEU A 38 -3.22 3.32 3.93
N TYR A 39 -4.02 2.34 4.32
CA TYR A 39 -3.59 1.40 5.36
C TYR A 39 -4.10 -0.03 5.22
N ASN A 40 -3.29 -0.99 5.68
CA ASN A 40 -3.61 -2.42 5.66
C ASN A 40 -4.06 -2.89 4.26
N ASN A 41 -3.43 -2.39 3.20
CA ASN A 41 -3.60 -2.89 1.84
C ASN A 41 -2.44 -3.80 1.46
N THR A 42 -2.70 -4.76 0.58
CA THR A 42 -1.66 -5.51 -0.14
C THR A 42 -1.62 -4.97 -1.56
N MET A 43 -0.56 -4.23 -1.91
CA MET A 43 -0.40 -3.59 -3.22
C MET A 43 0.79 -4.22 -3.94
N VAL A 44 0.53 -4.80 -5.10
CA VAL A 44 1.48 -5.62 -5.86
C VAL A 44 1.68 -4.98 -7.23
N SER A 45 2.94 -4.73 -7.60
CA SER A 45 3.28 -4.30 -8.95
C SER A 45 4.08 -5.33 -9.72
N ARG A 46 3.60 -5.64 -10.92
CA ARG A 46 4.31 -6.45 -11.92
C ARG A 46 5.08 -5.62 -12.95
N ARG A 47 4.99 -4.29 -12.86
CA ARG A 47 5.68 -3.39 -13.80
C ARG A 47 7.15 -3.20 -13.42
N ALA A 48 7.98 -3.01 -14.45
CA ALA A 48 9.38 -2.63 -14.28
C ALA A 48 9.56 -1.22 -13.67
N SER A 49 8.50 -0.39 -13.68
CA SER A 49 8.48 0.92 -13.02
C SER A 49 7.06 1.24 -12.52
N THR A 50 6.94 1.58 -11.24
CA THR A 50 5.68 1.95 -10.58
C THR A 50 5.88 3.06 -9.58
N THR A 51 4.90 3.96 -9.51
CA THR A 51 4.76 4.95 -8.45
C THR A 51 3.52 4.65 -7.64
N LEU A 52 3.62 4.66 -6.31
CA LEU A 52 2.48 4.34 -5.44
C LEU A 52 1.36 5.38 -5.60
N VAL A 53 1.67 6.67 -5.47
CA VAL A 53 0.65 7.74 -5.55
C VAL A 53 1.16 8.94 -6.34
N ARG A 54 0.33 9.46 -7.24
CA ARG A 54 0.41 10.84 -7.72
C ARG A 54 -0.50 11.73 -6.90
N LEU A 55 0.06 12.75 -6.26
CA LEU A 55 -0.69 13.80 -5.58
C LEU A 55 -0.74 15.02 -6.52
N SER A 56 -1.94 15.54 -6.74
CA SER A 56 -2.17 16.49 -7.84
C SER A 56 -1.61 17.89 -7.57
N THR A 57 -1.54 18.28 -6.30
CA THR A 57 -1.10 19.58 -5.79
C THR A 57 -0.36 19.43 -4.45
N ASN A 58 0.15 20.54 -3.91
CA ASN A 58 0.79 20.56 -2.58
C ASN A 58 -0.23 20.55 -1.42
N SER A 59 -1.53 20.59 -1.72
CA SER A 59 -2.62 20.54 -0.73
C SER A 59 -3.11 19.12 -0.45
N GLU A 60 -2.54 18.12 -1.10
CA GLU A 60 -2.81 16.71 -0.80
C GLU A 60 -1.65 16.07 -0.05
N HIS A 61 -2.00 15.14 0.84
CA HIS A 61 -1.06 14.40 1.68
C HIS A 61 -1.37 12.90 1.65
N LEU A 62 -0.35 12.07 1.82
CA LEU A 62 -0.46 10.62 1.96
C LEU A 62 -0.03 10.22 3.37
N GLU A 63 -0.92 9.51 4.08
CA GLU A 63 -0.60 8.78 5.30
C GLU A 63 -0.63 7.29 4.97
N CYS A 64 0.54 6.71 4.76
CA CYS A 64 0.71 5.33 4.26
C CYS A 64 1.26 4.44 5.36
N ARG A 65 0.46 3.47 5.84
CA ARG A 65 0.90 2.60 6.93
C ARG A 65 0.32 1.20 6.96
N ASN A 66 1.02 0.26 7.58
CA ASN A 66 0.56 -1.13 7.72
C ASN A 66 0.31 -1.85 6.37
N ASN A 67 0.81 -1.33 5.25
CA ASN A 67 0.62 -1.94 3.93
C ASN A 67 1.75 -2.92 3.61
N ILE A 68 1.47 -3.87 2.71
CA ILE A 68 2.51 -4.60 1.98
C ILE A 68 2.61 -3.97 0.60
N LEU A 69 3.74 -3.33 0.32
CA LEU A 69 4.04 -2.67 -0.96
C LEU A 69 5.08 -3.51 -1.70
N PHE A 70 4.61 -4.43 -2.52
CA PHE A 70 5.43 -5.42 -3.19
C PHE A 70 5.62 -5.11 -4.68
N THR A 71 6.81 -5.40 -5.19
CA THR A 71 7.10 -5.41 -6.63
C THR A 71 7.81 -6.71 -6.99
N THR A 72 7.42 -7.31 -8.11
CA THR A 72 8.08 -8.50 -8.65
C THR A 72 9.48 -8.19 -9.19
N HIS A 73 9.77 -6.91 -9.46
CA HIS A 73 11.09 -6.44 -9.91
C HIS A 73 12.01 -6.13 -8.73
N VAL A 74 13.19 -5.57 -9.00
CA VAL A 74 14.09 -5.03 -7.96
C VAL A 74 13.43 -3.85 -7.24
N GLY A 75 13.70 -3.64 -5.95
CA GLY A 75 12.92 -2.69 -5.16
C GLY A 75 12.95 -1.24 -5.68
N ASN A 76 13.99 -0.86 -6.42
CA ASN A 76 14.10 0.47 -7.03
C ASN A 76 13.16 0.71 -8.23
N SER A 77 12.40 -0.30 -8.65
CA SER A 77 11.27 -0.19 -9.60
C SER A 77 10.06 0.51 -8.95
N LEU A 78 9.96 0.49 -7.63
CA LEU A 78 8.89 1.12 -6.86
C LEU A 78 9.35 2.47 -6.31
N SER A 79 8.56 3.51 -6.59
CA SER A 79 8.67 4.80 -5.92
C SER A 79 7.38 5.20 -5.21
N ILE A 80 7.46 6.15 -4.28
CA ILE A 80 6.32 6.55 -3.45
C ILE A 80 5.48 7.64 -4.13
N LEU A 81 6.10 8.78 -4.47
CA LEU A 81 5.39 9.94 -5.00
C LEU A 81 5.74 10.23 -6.45
N ASP A 82 4.73 10.73 -7.15
CA ASP A 82 4.87 11.47 -8.41
C ASP A 82 4.45 12.93 -8.19
N GLU A 83 5.30 13.86 -8.63
CA GLU A 83 5.10 15.32 -8.68
C GLU A 83 5.04 16.12 -7.36
N LYS A 84 3.92 16.15 -6.65
CA LYS A 84 3.64 17.17 -5.61
C LYS A 84 3.24 16.55 -4.26
N GLY A 85 2.93 17.39 -3.28
CA GLY A 85 2.37 16.96 -1.99
C GLY A 85 3.38 16.39 -1.01
N SER A 86 2.89 15.68 0.00
CA SER A 86 3.74 15.01 0.99
C SER A 86 3.26 13.62 1.36
N ALA A 87 4.18 12.69 1.59
CA ALA A 87 3.90 11.33 2.04
C ALA A 87 4.63 11.01 3.35
N ASN A 88 3.89 10.51 4.32
CA ASN A 88 4.42 9.93 5.55
C ASN A 88 4.23 8.41 5.51
N LEU A 89 5.31 7.66 5.76
CA LEU A 89 5.33 6.21 5.71
C LEU A 89 5.74 5.64 7.06
N SER A 90 4.95 4.70 7.58
CA SER A 90 5.28 3.98 8.82
C SER A 90 4.72 2.56 8.79
N TYR A 91 5.41 1.60 9.39
CA TYR A 91 4.95 0.21 9.50
C TYR A 91 4.57 -0.44 8.16
N ASN A 92 5.18 -0.06 7.04
CA ASN A 92 4.94 -0.77 5.77
C ASN A 92 6.00 -1.85 5.57
N TRP A 93 5.66 -2.90 4.85
CA TRP A 93 6.67 -3.76 4.22
C TRP A 93 6.97 -3.24 2.83
N ILE A 94 8.24 -2.97 2.53
CA ILE A 94 8.68 -2.49 1.22
C ILE A 94 10.00 -3.17 0.86
N LYS A 95 10.10 -3.70 -0.37
CA LYS A 95 11.31 -4.32 -0.89
C LYS A 95 12.51 -3.34 -0.83
N PRO A 96 13.71 -3.76 -0.39
CA PRO A 96 14.88 -2.89 -0.31
C PRO A 96 15.21 -2.20 -1.63
N GLY A 97 15.62 -0.93 -1.55
CA GLY A 97 16.02 -0.12 -2.71
C GLY A 97 14.92 0.74 -3.33
N TRP A 98 13.70 0.73 -2.77
CA TRP A 98 12.62 1.64 -3.16
C TRP A 98 13.06 3.11 -3.12
N LYS A 99 12.37 3.96 -3.90
CA LYS A 99 12.71 5.37 -4.07
C LYS A 99 11.62 6.30 -3.54
N ALA A 100 11.99 7.50 -3.10
CA ALA A 100 11.00 8.54 -2.83
C ALA A 100 10.20 8.90 -4.10
N ALA A 101 10.91 9.08 -5.23
CA ALA A 101 10.34 9.29 -6.55
C ALA A 101 11.29 8.74 -7.63
N HIS A 102 10.75 8.46 -8.82
CA HIS A 102 11.58 8.20 -10.00
C HIS A 102 12.09 9.49 -10.64
N SER A 103 11.29 10.57 -10.57
CA SER A 103 11.65 11.91 -11.03
C SER A 103 12.58 12.61 -10.04
N SER A 104 13.41 13.55 -10.54
CA SER A 104 14.21 14.44 -9.70
C SER A 104 13.40 15.59 -9.10
N SER A 105 12.21 15.87 -9.64
CA SER A 105 11.29 16.88 -9.11
C SER A 105 10.06 16.18 -8.54
N TYR A 106 9.94 16.18 -7.21
CA TYR A 106 8.83 15.57 -6.49
C TYR A 106 8.54 16.33 -5.18
N GLY A 107 7.41 16.00 -4.55
CA GLY A 107 7.03 16.48 -3.22
C GLY A 107 7.94 15.96 -2.11
N ASN A 108 7.44 15.93 -0.88
CA ASN A 108 8.22 15.46 0.26
C ASN A 108 7.84 14.01 0.64
N VAL A 109 8.82 13.14 0.80
CA VAL A 109 8.62 11.78 1.33
C VAL A 109 9.38 11.65 2.64
N LYS A 110 8.66 11.32 3.71
CA LYS A 110 9.23 10.99 5.02
C LYS A 110 8.90 9.54 5.36
N SER A 111 9.92 8.76 5.67
CA SER A 111 9.75 7.43 6.25
C SER A 111 10.18 7.45 7.71
N GLU A 112 9.33 6.91 8.58
CA GLU A 112 9.69 6.65 9.97
C GLU A 112 10.59 5.41 10.09
N ALA A 113 11.12 5.16 11.30
CA ALA A 113 12.12 4.13 11.56
C ALA A 113 11.63 2.68 11.32
N GLU A 114 10.32 2.45 11.25
CA GLU A 114 9.74 1.09 11.20
C GLU A 114 9.20 0.73 9.81
N ILE A 115 10.06 0.82 8.79
CA ILE A 115 9.82 0.20 7.49
C ILE A 115 10.42 -1.21 7.49
N HIS A 116 9.58 -2.22 7.38
CA HIS A 116 10.00 -3.61 7.26
C HIS A 116 10.44 -3.88 5.82
N SER A 117 11.45 -4.72 5.64
CA SER A 117 12.00 -4.99 4.31
C SER A 117 12.56 -6.41 4.22
N GLY A 118 12.67 -6.88 2.99
CA GLY A 118 13.19 -8.19 2.60
C GLY A 118 12.91 -8.42 1.12
N ASP A 119 13.33 -9.57 0.59
CA ASP A 119 13.06 -9.89 -0.81
C ASP A 119 11.64 -10.42 -1.03
N ASP A 120 11.06 -11.05 -0.02
CA ASP A 120 9.76 -11.71 -0.08
C ASP A 120 8.90 -11.35 1.17
N PRO A 121 7.67 -10.85 0.99
CA PRO A 121 6.74 -10.60 2.10
C PRO A 121 6.13 -11.90 2.67
N GLY A 122 6.26 -13.04 1.98
CA GLY A 122 5.80 -14.36 2.41
C GLY A 122 4.36 -14.68 2.03
N PHE A 123 3.94 -14.29 0.82
CA PHE A 123 2.68 -14.73 0.22
C PHE A 123 2.66 -16.24 -0.04
N GLN A 124 1.49 -16.85 -0.12
CA GLN A 124 1.35 -18.24 -0.55
C GLN A 124 1.87 -18.47 -1.97
N ASP A 125 1.37 -17.70 -2.94
CA ASP A 125 1.78 -17.77 -4.35
C ASP A 125 1.39 -16.47 -5.07
N GLU A 126 2.33 -15.52 -5.12
CA GLU A 126 2.13 -14.22 -5.78
C GLU A 126 1.76 -14.38 -7.26
N ALA A 127 2.43 -15.29 -7.97
CA ALA A 127 2.24 -15.47 -9.41
C ALA A 127 0.82 -15.94 -9.75
N LYS A 128 0.15 -16.63 -8.81
CA LYS A 128 -1.26 -17.07 -8.93
C LYS A 128 -2.26 -16.13 -8.25
N ASN A 129 -1.84 -14.96 -7.80
CA ASN A 129 -2.66 -14.00 -7.03
C ASN A 129 -3.15 -14.56 -5.67
N LEU A 130 -2.40 -15.48 -5.06
CA LEU A 130 -2.68 -16.02 -3.73
C LEU A 130 -1.88 -15.25 -2.68
N PHE A 131 -2.50 -14.19 -2.15
CA PHE A 131 -1.85 -13.18 -1.32
C PHE A 131 -2.06 -13.36 0.19
N PHE A 132 -2.69 -14.46 0.63
CA PHE A 132 -2.71 -14.80 2.05
C PHE A 132 -1.27 -15.02 2.53
N LEU A 133 -1.01 -14.67 3.79
CA LEU A 133 0.32 -14.82 4.37
C LEU A 133 0.55 -16.29 4.76
N THR A 134 1.76 -16.77 4.51
CA THR A 134 2.21 -18.06 5.05
C THR A 134 2.61 -17.93 6.52
N ALA A 135 2.73 -19.05 7.23
CA ALA A 135 3.21 -19.08 8.62
C ALA A 135 4.65 -18.56 8.81
N LYS A 136 5.43 -18.44 7.74
CA LYS A 136 6.80 -17.92 7.76
C LYS A 136 6.91 -16.47 7.27
N SER A 137 5.78 -15.83 7.00
CA SER A 137 5.76 -14.48 6.43
C SER A 137 6.48 -13.47 7.33
N ALA A 138 7.31 -12.63 6.71
CA ALA A 138 7.98 -11.51 7.37
C ALA A 138 6.99 -10.40 7.81
N CYS A 139 5.74 -10.46 7.35
CA CYS A 139 4.71 -9.47 7.60
C CYS A 139 3.85 -9.78 8.84
N LEU A 140 4.05 -10.94 9.48
CA LEU A 140 3.28 -11.34 10.65
C LEU A 140 3.64 -10.51 11.89
N ASN A 141 2.62 -10.03 12.61
CA ASN A 141 2.74 -9.23 13.83
C ASN A 141 3.62 -7.97 13.70
N LYS A 142 3.65 -7.35 12.51
CA LYS A 142 4.46 -6.15 12.20
C LYS A 142 3.65 -4.87 12.06
N ALA A 143 2.32 -4.93 12.09
CA ALA A 143 1.47 -3.74 12.00
C ALA A 143 1.57 -2.87 13.25
N GLY A 144 1.64 -1.55 13.03
CA GLY A 144 1.56 -0.56 14.09
C GLY A 144 0.11 -0.19 14.41
N LEU A 145 -0.11 0.47 15.55
CA LEU A 145 -1.43 0.93 15.96
C LEU A 145 -1.96 2.04 15.05
N LEU A 146 -3.09 1.81 14.38
CA LEU A 146 -3.80 2.87 13.64
C LEU A 146 -4.22 4.01 14.57
N PRO A 147 -4.34 5.27 14.09
CA PRO A 147 -4.88 6.36 14.90
C PRO A 147 -6.31 6.04 15.39
N VAL A 148 -6.67 6.46 16.61
CA VAL A 148 -7.98 6.15 17.22
C VAL A 148 -9.15 6.57 16.33
N ALA A 149 -9.06 7.72 15.66
CA ALA A 149 -10.09 8.17 14.73
C ALA A 149 -10.30 7.21 13.54
N ILE A 150 -9.24 6.55 13.05
CA ILE A 150 -9.34 5.53 12.00
C ILE A 150 -9.96 4.26 12.57
N GLN A 151 -9.51 3.81 13.74
CA GLN A 151 -10.07 2.62 14.39
C GLN A 151 -11.58 2.75 14.64
N ASN A 152 -12.06 3.92 15.03
CA ASN A 152 -13.47 4.13 15.36
C ASN A 152 -14.37 4.33 14.13
N ASN A 153 -13.87 4.99 13.07
CA ASN A 153 -14.72 5.41 11.96
C ASN A 153 -14.52 4.57 10.69
N PHE A 154 -13.32 4.00 10.50
CA PHE A 154 -12.96 3.25 9.29
C PHE A 154 -12.13 1.99 9.62
N PRO A 155 -12.60 1.12 10.54
CA PRO A 155 -11.87 -0.10 10.89
C PRO A 155 -11.82 -1.08 9.71
N VAL A 156 -10.75 -1.87 9.64
CA VAL A 156 -10.67 -3.01 8.72
C VAL A 156 -11.43 -4.17 9.35
N LEU A 157 -12.65 -4.43 8.88
CA LEU A 157 -13.53 -5.48 9.42
C LEU A 157 -13.63 -6.71 8.53
N GLU A 158 -13.25 -6.58 7.26
CA GLU A 158 -13.47 -7.57 6.22
C GLU A 158 -12.19 -7.75 5.40
N GLN A 159 -12.05 -8.93 4.81
CA GLN A 159 -10.97 -9.30 3.89
C GLN A 159 -11.55 -9.96 2.64
N PHE A 160 -10.83 -9.86 1.53
CA PHE A 160 -11.24 -10.50 0.29
C PHE A 160 -11.19 -12.02 0.41
N LYS A 161 -12.24 -12.69 -0.05
CA LYS A 161 -12.32 -14.15 -0.18
C LYS A 161 -12.56 -14.51 -1.64
N GLY A 162 -11.56 -15.14 -2.26
CA GLY A 162 -11.65 -15.55 -3.66
C GLY A 162 -12.72 -16.61 -3.93
N PRO A 163 -13.21 -16.73 -5.18
CA PRO A 163 -12.90 -15.88 -6.33
C PRO A 163 -13.74 -14.59 -6.37
N ARG A 164 -14.85 -14.52 -5.64
CA ARG A 164 -15.68 -13.32 -5.47
C ARG A 164 -16.32 -13.39 -4.08
N GLY A 165 -15.93 -12.51 -3.19
CA GLY A 165 -16.49 -12.51 -1.85
C GLY A 165 -15.67 -11.71 -0.87
N ILE A 166 -16.25 -11.57 0.30
CA ILE A 166 -15.67 -10.98 1.48
C ILE A 166 -15.97 -11.92 2.64
N GLU A 167 -15.09 -11.93 3.62
CA GLU A 167 -15.36 -12.54 4.92
C GLU A 167 -14.87 -11.63 6.03
N LYS A 168 -15.32 -11.89 7.25
CA LYS A 168 -14.88 -11.14 8.42
C LYS A 168 -13.37 -11.34 8.59
N ARG A 169 -12.62 -10.23 8.67
CA ARG A 169 -11.21 -10.26 9.00
C ARG A 169 -11.05 -10.55 10.50
N PRO A 170 -10.33 -11.62 10.90
CA PRO A 170 -10.16 -11.90 12.32
C PRO A 170 -9.35 -10.81 13.03
N ALA A 171 -9.80 -10.39 14.21
CA ALA A 171 -9.20 -9.26 14.93
C ALA A 171 -7.71 -9.48 15.25
N ALA A 172 -7.30 -10.73 15.50
CA ALA A 172 -5.90 -11.06 15.73
C ALA A 172 -5.00 -10.78 14.52
N SER A 173 -5.53 -10.94 13.29
CA SER A 173 -4.81 -10.70 12.03
C SER A 173 -4.56 -9.22 11.74
N LEU A 174 -5.16 -8.29 12.50
CA LEU A 174 -4.89 -6.85 12.35
C LEU A 174 -3.49 -6.47 12.86
N LYS A 175 -2.81 -7.39 13.55
CA LYS A 175 -1.39 -7.28 13.88
C LYS A 175 -0.48 -7.57 12.69
N ASP A 176 -1.00 -8.21 11.65
CA ASP A 176 -0.25 -8.51 10.42
C ASP A 176 -0.34 -7.33 9.44
N LEU A 177 0.70 -7.14 8.64
CA LEU A 177 0.67 -6.16 7.56
C LEU A 177 -0.22 -6.63 6.42
N GLY A 178 -0.74 -5.66 5.66
CA GLY A 178 -1.50 -5.95 4.45
C GLY A 178 -2.98 -6.24 4.69
N ALA A 179 -3.63 -6.68 3.62
CA ALA A 179 -5.08 -6.80 3.53
C ALA A 179 -5.67 -8.09 4.06
N LEU A 180 -4.90 -9.18 3.97
CA LEU A 180 -5.37 -10.53 4.25
C LEU A 180 -4.68 -11.07 5.50
N GLU A 181 -5.38 -11.94 6.21
CA GLU A 181 -4.78 -12.69 7.31
C GLU A 181 -3.80 -13.78 6.84
N ARG A 182 -3.19 -14.45 7.81
CA ARG A 182 -2.53 -15.74 7.60
C ARG A 182 -3.58 -16.83 7.40
N GLU A 183 -3.42 -17.66 6.37
CA GLU A 183 -4.27 -18.85 6.23
C GLU A 183 -4.10 -19.76 7.47
N SER A 184 -5.20 -20.27 8.01
CA SER A 184 -5.14 -21.30 9.05
C SER A 184 -4.56 -22.58 8.45
N GLU A 185 -3.54 -23.16 9.10
CA GLU A 185 -3.16 -24.55 8.83
C GLU A 185 -4.40 -25.41 9.11
N GLU A 186 -4.99 -26.00 8.07
CA GLU A 186 -5.98 -27.09 8.22
C GLU A 186 -5.29 -28.36 8.74
#